data_AF-A0A2X3M1V7-F1
#
_entry.id   AF-A0A2X3M1V7-F1
#
_cell.length_a   1.000
_cell.length_b   1.000
_cell.length_c   1.000
_cell.angle_alpha   90.00
_cell.angle_beta   90.00
_cell.angle_gamma   90.00
#
_symmetry.space_group_name_H-M   'P 1'
#
loop_
_entity.id
_entity.type
_entity.pdbx_description
1 polymer ?
#
loop_
_entity_poly.entity_id
_entity_poly.type
_entity_poly.pdbx_seq_one_letter_code
_entity_poly.pdbx_strand_id
1 'polypeptide(L)'
;MSETFFHLLGPGTQPNDDSFSMNPLPITCQVNDEPSMAALEQCAHSPQVIALLNELQHQLSERQPPLGEVLAVDLLNLNADDRHFINTLLGEGEVSVRIQQVDDSESEIQEAIFCGLWRVRRRRGEKLLEDKLEAGCAPLALWQAATQNLLPTDSLLPPPIDGLMNGLPLAHELLAHVRNPDAQPHSINLTQLPISEADRLFLSRLCGPGNIQIRTIGYGESYINATGLRHVWHLRCTDTLKGPLLEKL
;
A
#
# COMPACT_ATOMS: atom_id res chain seq x y z
N MET A 1 -48.69 11.34 45.58
CA MET A 1 -47.26 11.01 45.54
C MET A 1 -47.03 10.23 44.27
N SER A 2 -46.56 10.91 43.22
CA SER A 2 -46.24 10.31 41.92
C SER A 2 -44.73 10.17 41.84
N GLU A 3 -44.22 8.96 42.00
CA GLU A 3 -42.80 8.68 41.74
C GLU A 3 -42.59 8.51 40.24
N THR A 4 -41.99 9.53 39.63
CA THR A 4 -41.51 9.49 38.25
C THR A 4 -40.12 8.86 38.27
N PHE A 5 -40.01 7.58 37.93
CA PHE A 5 -38.72 6.93 37.72
C PHE A 5 -38.16 7.33 36.34
N PHE A 6 -37.12 8.16 36.34
CA PHE A 6 -36.26 8.35 35.17
C PHE A 6 -35.33 7.13 35.05
N HIS A 7 -35.60 6.24 34.09
CA HIS A 7 -34.62 5.23 33.69
C HIS A 7 -33.50 5.93 32.92
N LEU A 8 -32.31 5.96 33.52
CA LEU A 8 -31.05 6.30 32.86
C LEU A 8 -30.79 5.22 31.80
N LEU A 9 -31.08 5.51 30.53
CA LEU A 9 -30.71 4.65 29.41
C LEU A 9 -29.21 4.80 29.16
N GLY A 10 -28.43 3.85 29.67
CA GLY A 10 -27.00 3.72 29.34
C GLY A 10 -26.79 3.09 27.96
N PRO A 11 -25.60 3.27 27.34
CA PRO A 11 -25.25 2.58 26.10
C PRO A 11 -25.43 1.05 26.27
N GLY A 12 -26.19 0.41 25.39
CA GLY A 12 -26.57 -1.01 25.47
C GLY A 12 -28.00 -1.31 25.93
N THR A 13 -28.82 -0.29 26.23
CA THR A 13 -30.26 -0.44 26.57
C THR A 13 -31.19 -0.41 25.36
N GLN A 14 -30.65 -0.47 24.14
CA GLN A 14 -31.46 -0.57 22.93
C GLN A 14 -32.16 -1.93 22.90
N PRO A 15 -33.45 -1.99 22.53
CA PRO A 15 -34.15 -3.25 22.37
C PRO A 15 -33.43 -4.10 21.33
N ASN A 16 -33.31 -5.40 21.60
CA ASN A 16 -32.76 -6.36 20.67
C ASN A 16 -33.68 -6.38 19.45
N ASP A 17 -33.25 -5.77 18.34
CA ASP A 17 -34.03 -5.74 17.11
C ASP A 17 -33.74 -7.02 16.35
N ASP A 18 -34.62 -8.02 16.49
CA ASP A 18 -34.54 -9.28 15.73
C ASP A 18 -34.67 -9.05 14.21
N SER A 19 -34.99 -7.83 13.77
CA SER A 19 -34.97 -7.40 12.36
C SER A 19 -33.66 -6.73 11.92
N PHE A 20 -32.65 -6.64 12.79
CA PHE A 20 -31.33 -6.13 12.44
C PHE A 20 -30.60 -7.12 11.51
N SER A 21 -30.94 -7.07 10.23
CA SER A 21 -30.13 -7.68 9.19
C SER A 21 -28.89 -6.81 8.99
N MET A 22 -27.70 -7.32 9.32
CA MET A 22 -26.49 -6.79 8.71
C MET A 22 -26.71 -6.83 7.19
N ASN A 23 -26.41 -5.72 6.49
CA ASN A 23 -26.23 -5.81 5.06
C ASN A 23 -25.23 -6.96 4.83
N PRO A 24 -25.54 -7.93 3.96
CA PRO A 24 -24.59 -9.00 3.67
C PRO A 24 -23.27 -8.33 3.30
N LEU A 25 -22.19 -8.76 3.96
CA LEU A 25 -20.85 -8.37 3.55
C LEU A 25 -20.79 -8.61 2.03
N PRO A 26 -20.38 -7.64 1.21
CA PRO A 26 -20.28 -7.82 -0.23
C PRO A 26 -19.39 -9.02 -0.49
N ILE A 27 -20.01 -10.15 -0.84
CA ILE A 27 -19.38 -11.45 -1.15
C ILE A 27 -18.56 -11.33 -2.46
N THR A 28 -18.45 -10.13 -3.02
CA THR A 28 -17.74 -9.79 -4.25
C THR A 28 -16.33 -9.24 -4.00
N CYS A 29 -15.85 -9.24 -2.75
CA CYS A 29 -14.47 -8.86 -2.45
C CYS A 29 -13.56 -9.98 -2.94
N GLN A 30 -12.81 -9.73 -4.01
CA GLN A 30 -11.75 -10.65 -4.44
C GLN A 30 -10.63 -10.59 -3.40
N VAL A 31 -10.58 -11.60 -2.55
CA VAL A 31 -9.42 -11.89 -1.71
C VAL A 31 -8.52 -12.79 -2.55
N ASN A 32 -7.21 -12.56 -2.52
CA ASN A 32 -6.31 -13.51 -3.17
C ASN A 32 -6.33 -14.83 -2.39
N ASP A 33 -6.58 -15.91 -3.12
CA ASP A 33 -6.71 -17.24 -2.55
C ASP A 33 -5.35 -17.90 -2.32
N GLU A 34 -5.32 -18.87 -1.39
CA GLU A 34 -4.18 -19.75 -1.23
C GLU A 34 -3.80 -20.43 -2.56
N PRO A 35 -2.50 -20.67 -2.80
CA PRO A 35 -2.03 -21.32 -4.01
C PRO A 35 -2.65 -22.72 -4.09
N SER A 36 -3.26 -23.01 -5.23
CA SER A 36 -3.93 -24.28 -5.43
C SER A 36 -2.93 -25.43 -5.32
N MET A 37 -3.15 -26.34 -4.36
CA MET A 37 -2.36 -27.57 -4.24
C MET A 37 -2.36 -28.37 -5.55
N ALA A 38 -3.48 -28.37 -6.29
CA ALA A 38 -3.57 -29.01 -7.59
C ALA A 38 -2.66 -28.35 -8.66
N ALA A 39 -2.47 -27.03 -8.59
CA ALA A 39 -1.54 -26.31 -9.47
C ALA A 39 -0.08 -26.62 -9.10
N LEU A 40 0.22 -26.77 -7.81
CA LEU A 40 1.56 -27.15 -7.34
C LEU A 40 1.93 -28.58 -7.75
N GLU A 41 0.99 -29.53 -7.68
CA GLU A 41 1.18 -30.92 -8.11
C GLU A 41 1.46 -31.04 -9.63
N GLN A 42 1.00 -30.07 -10.42
CA GLN A 42 1.23 -30.02 -11.87
C GLN A 42 2.58 -29.38 -12.26
N CYS A 43 3.21 -28.66 -11.33
CA CYS A 43 4.51 -28.07 -11.58
C CYS A 43 5.61 -29.14 -11.52
N ALA A 44 6.61 -29.04 -12.39
CA ALA A 44 7.82 -29.83 -12.24
C ALA A 44 8.48 -29.50 -10.89
N HIS A 45 8.73 -30.52 -10.07
CA HIS A 45 9.47 -30.32 -8.83
C HIS A 45 10.85 -29.72 -9.12
N SER A 46 11.14 -28.57 -8.52
CA SER A 46 12.41 -27.86 -8.69
C SER A 46 13.28 -27.99 -7.44
N PRO A 47 14.30 -28.86 -7.43
CA PRO A 47 15.23 -28.97 -6.31
C PRO A 47 15.98 -27.66 -6.05
N GLN A 48 16.26 -26.88 -7.10
CA GLN A 48 16.93 -25.59 -6.99
C GLN A 48 16.08 -24.59 -6.21
N VAL A 49 14.79 -24.45 -6.55
CA VAL A 49 13.88 -23.55 -5.82
C VAL A 49 13.72 -23.98 -4.37
N ILE A 50 13.55 -25.29 -4.11
CA ILE A 50 13.43 -25.80 -2.75
C ILE A 50 14.69 -25.53 -1.93
N ALA A 51 15.89 -25.71 -2.50
CA ALA A 51 17.14 -25.39 -1.83
C ALA A 51 17.24 -23.89 -1.48
N LEU A 52 16.86 -23.01 -2.40
CA LEU A 52 16.85 -21.57 -2.18
C LEU A 52 15.89 -21.15 -1.04
N LEU A 53 14.71 -21.77 -0.99
CA LEU A 53 13.71 -21.47 0.05
C LEU A 53 14.12 -22.03 1.41
N ASN A 54 14.73 -23.22 1.47
CA ASN A 54 15.28 -23.77 2.71
C ASN A 54 16.40 -22.90 3.26
N GLU A 55 17.27 -22.37 2.40
CA GLU A 55 18.31 -21.43 2.81
C GLU A 55 17.71 -20.12 3.36
N LEU A 56 16.73 -19.54 2.66
CA LEU A 56 16.04 -18.33 3.14
C LEU A 56 15.34 -18.57 4.48
N GLN A 57 14.66 -19.70 4.64
CA GLN A 57 14.02 -20.10 5.89
C GLN A 57 15.05 -20.25 7.00
N HIS A 58 16.18 -20.91 6.73
CA HIS A 58 17.26 -21.06 7.71
C HIS A 58 17.80 -19.69 8.15
N GLN A 59 18.10 -18.79 7.21
CA GLN A 59 18.55 -17.43 7.54
C GLN A 59 17.53 -16.64 8.37
N LEU A 60 16.24 -16.76 8.05
CA LEU A 60 15.16 -16.13 8.83
C LEU A 60 15.02 -16.70 10.25
N SER A 61 15.36 -17.98 10.44
CA SER A 61 15.36 -18.61 11.76
C SER A 61 16.50 -18.11 12.66
N GLU A 62 17.64 -17.74 12.07
CA GLU A 62 18.80 -17.19 12.77
C GLU A 62 18.65 -15.68 13.03
N ARG A 63 18.08 -14.93 12.08
CA ARG A 63 17.93 -13.47 12.18
C ARG A 63 16.71 -12.95 11.43
N GLN A 64 15.84 -12.25 12.15
CA GLN A 64 14.81 -11.43 11.54
C GLN A 64 15.39 -10.07 11.10
N PRO A 65 15.22 -9.67 9.83
CA PRO A 65 15.69 -8.36 9.35
C PRO A 65 15.01 -7.22 10.12
N PRO A 66 15.77 -6.25 10.65
CA PRO A 66 15.18 -5.04 11.24
C PRO A 66 14.55 -4.14 10.16
N LEU A 67 13.88 -3.07 10.60
CA LEU A 67 13.27 -2.08 9.71
C LEU A 67 14.31 -1.51 8.73
N GLY A 68 13.99 -1.53 7.43
CA GLY A 68 14.87 -1.04 6.36
C GLY A 68 15.90 -2.05 5.85
N GLU A 69 15.94 -3.26 6.40
CA GLU A 69 16.76 -4.37 5.91
C GLU A 69 15.90 -5.50 5.33
N VAL A 70 16.50 -6.30 4.44
CA VAL A 70 15.89 -7.51 3.88
C VAL A 70 16.94 -8.62 3.76
N LEU A 71 16.50 -9.88 3.82
CA LEU A 71 17.25 -11.01 3.26
C LEU A 71 16.80 -11.18 1.81
N ALA A 72 17.72 -11.36 0.88
CA ALA A 72 17.39 -11.44 -0.54
C ALA A 72 18.02 -12.66 -1.20
N VAL A 73 17.24 -13.33 -2.04
CA VAL A 73 17.69 -14.42 -2.90
C VAL A 73 17.52 -14.00 -4.36
N ASP A 74 18.56 -14.18 -5.17
CA ASP A 74 18.53 -13.92 -6.61
C ASP A 74 17.84 -15.08 -7.36
N LEU A 75 16.87 -14.72 -8.18
CA LEU A 75 16.05 -15.62 -8.99
C LEU A 75 16.21 -15.35 -10.50
N LEU A 76 17.08 -14.42 -10.88
CA LEU A 76 17.29 -13.98 -12.27
C LEU A 76 17.70 -15.14 -13.19
N ASN A 77 18.48 -16.08 -12.67
CA ASN A 77 19.03 -17.20 -13.43
C ASN A 77 18.17 -18.48 -13.40
N LEU A 78 16.98 -18.44 -12.78
CA LEU A 78 16.06 -19.58 -12.82
C LEU A 78 15.61 -19.87 -14.25
N ASN A 79 15.39 -21.15 -14.59
CA ASN A 79 14.80 -21.51 -15.87
C ASN A 79 13.26 -21.25 -15.86
N ALA A 80 12.58 -21.50 -16.98
CA ALA A 80 11.15 -21.24 -17.09
C ALA A 80 10.31 -22.08 -16.12
N ASP A 81 10.66 -23.36 -15.95
CA ASP A 81 9.94 -24.30 -15.08
C ASP A 81 10.11 -23.93 -13.60
N ASP A 82 11.33 -23.60 -13.19
CA ASP A 82 11.64 -23.13 -11.84
C ASP A 82 10.93 -21.82 -11.50
N ARG A 83 10.89 -20.88 -12.46
CA ARG A 83 10.14 -19.62 -12.31
C ARG A 83 8.64 -19.86 -12.21
N HIS A 84 8.10 -20.79 -12.99
CA HIS A 84 6.70 -21.14 -12.90
C HIS A 84 6.38 -21.74 -11.52
N PHE A 85 7.19 -22.72 -11.08
CA PHE A 85 7.03 -23.35 -9.77
C PHE A 85 7.09 -22.35 -8.61
N ILE A 86 8.09 -21.46 -8.57
CA ILE A 86 8.20 -20.50 -7.47
C ILE A 86 7.05 -19.48 -7.48
N ASN A 87 6.57 -19.05 -8.64
CA ASN A 87 5.42 -18.14 -8.72
C ASN A 87 4.14 -18.83 -8.21
N THR A 88 3.92 -20.09 -8.61
CA THR A 88 2.78 -20.88 -8.13
C THR A 88 2.87 -21.11 -6.63
N LEU A 89 4.06 -21.33 -6.08
CA LEU A 89 4.27 -21.56 -4.65
C LEU A 89 4.10 -20.31 -3.80
N LEU A 90 4.64 -19.17 -4.22
CA LEU A 90 4.53 -17.91 -3.48
C LEU A 90 3.10 -17.37 -3.53
N GLY A 91 2.37 -17.62 -4.63
CA GLY A 91 1.10 -16.97 -4.90
C GLY A 91 1.23 -15.45 -4.94
N GLU A 92 0.10 -14.77 -4.91
CA GLU A 92 0.03 -13.31 -4.84
C GLU A 92 -0.71 -12.92 -3.56
N GLY A 93 -0.06 -12.19 -2.67
CA GLY A 93 -0.69 -11.57 -1.51
C GLY A 93 -1.46 -10.30 -1.87
N GLU A 94 -1.84 -9.55 -0.84
CA GLU A 94 -2.75 -8.40 -0.99
C GLU A 94 -2.04 -7.12 -1.44
N VAL A 95 -0.72 -7.03 -1.30
CA VAL A 95 0.04 -5.80 -1.56
C VAL A 95 0.90 -5.92 -2.81
N SER A 96 0.78 -4.93 -3.69
CA SER A 96 1.63 -4.77 -4.88
C SER A 96 2.18 -3.36 -4.95
N VAL A 97 3.37 -3.21 -5.52
CA VAL A 97 4.04 -1.91 -5.66
C VAL A 97 4.60 -1.77 -7.06
N ARG A 98 4.43 -0.57 -7.63
CA ARG A 98 5.15 -0.13 -8.83
C ARG A 98 6.00 1.08 -8.50
N ILE A 99 7.26 1.04 -8.94
CA ILE A 99 8.19 2.15 -8.74
C ILE A 99 8.83 2.51 -10.09
N GLN A 100 8.56 3.73 -10.57
CA GLN A 100 9.26 4.28 -11.73
C GLN A 100 10.64 4.79 -11.33
N GLN A 101 11.66 4.34 -12.05
CA GLN A 101 13.05 4.73 -11.85
C GLN A 101 13.44 5.86 -12.82
N VAL A 102 14.50 6.59 -12.48
CA VAL A 102 15.03 7.69 -13.31
C VAL A 102 15.63 7.19 -14.63
N ASP A 103 16.05 5.92 -14.69
CA ASP A 103 16.66 5.28 -15.87
C ASP A 103 15.63 4.59 -16.79
N ASP A 104 14.37 5.01 -16.71
CA ASP A 104 13.20 4.44 -17.39
C ASP A 104 12.97 2.94 -17.12
N SER A 105 13.56 2.40 -16.05
CA SER A 105 13.20 1.07 -15.54
C SER A 105 12.01 1.16 -14.57
N GLU A 106 11.23 0.08 -14.50
CA GLU A 106 10.12 -0.06 -13.57
C GLU A 106 10.42 -1.22 -12.63
N SER A 107 10.26 -0.99 -11.33
CA SER A 107 10.22 -2.07 -10.34
C SER A 107 8.77 -2.50 -10.13
N GLU A 108 8.48 -3.76 -10.43
CA GLU A 108 7.25 -4.45 -10.09
C GLU A 108 7.50 -5.31 -8.85
N ILE A 109 6.74 -5.05 -7.79
CA ILE A 109 6.89 -5.76 -6.53
C ILE A 109 5.54 -6.34 -6.13
N GLN A 110 5.54 -7.60 -5.70
CA GLN A 110 4.35 -8.31 -5.29
C GLN A 110 4.64 -9.02 -3.97
N GLU A 111 3.84 -8.77 -2.94
CA GLU A 111 3.88 -9.58 -1.73
C GLU A 111 3.38 -10.99 -2.08
N ALA A 112 4.00 -12.01 -1.51
CA ALA A 112 3.49 -13.37 -1.56
C ALA A 112 2.29 -13.51 -0.60
N ILE A 113 1.61 -14.66 -0.63
CA ILE A 113 0.63 -15.01 0.42
C ILE A 113 1.27 -15.08 1.82
N PHE A 114 2.59 -15.25 1.87
CA PHE A 114 3.38 -15.27 3.09
C PHE A 114 3.81 -13.86 3.42
N CYS A 115 3.17 -13.25 4.42
CA CYS A 115 3.43 -11.86 4.80
C CYS A 115 4.92 -11.60 5.03
N GLY A 116 5.42 -10.50 4.46
CA GLY A 116 6.83 -10.14 4.53
C GLY A 116 7.75 -10.88 3.55
N LEU A 117 7.23 -11.75 2.68
CA LEU A 117 7.95 -12.24 1.50
C LEU A 117 7.51 -11.47 0.26
N TRP A 118 8.49 -10.96 -0.49
CA TRP A 118 8.27 -10.04 -1.59
C TRP A 118 9.00 -10.50 -2.84
N ARG A 119 8.26 -10.66 -3.93
CA ARG A 119 8.82 -10.83 -5.26
C ARG A 119 9.18 -9.46 -5.83
N VAL A 120 10.46 -9.19 -6.04
CA VAL A 120 10.95 -7.90 -6.57
C VAL A 120 11.52 -8.10 -7.97
N ARG A 121 10.90 -7.49 -8.98
CA ARG A 121 11.35 -7.54 -10.37
C ARG A 121 11.63 -6.13 -10.86
N ARG A 122 12.75 -5.92 -11.54
CA ARG A 122 13.04 -4.65 -12.22
C ARG A 122 13.18 -4.89 -13.70
N ARG A 123 12.43 -4.15 -14.52
CA ARG A 123 12.44 -4.27 -15.98
C ARG A 123 12.74 -2.95 -16.65
N ARG A 124 13.40 -3.00 -17.81
CA ARG A 124 13.48 -1.87 -18.73
C ARG A 124 12.95 -2.33 -20.08
N GLY A 125 11.72 -1.93 -20.40
CA GLY A 125 10.95 -2.55 -21.48
C GLY A 125 10.77 -4.05 -21.23
N GLU A 126 11.06 -4.88 -22.23
CA GLU A 126 10.96 -6.35 -22.10
C GLU A 126 12.14 -6.98 -21.36
N LYS A 127 13.23 -6.22 -21.11
CA LYS A 127 14.43 -6.75 -20.49
C LYS A 127 14.28 -6.78 -18.97
N LEU A 128 14.32 -8.00 -18.40
CA LEU A 128 14.45 -8.21 -16.96
C LEU A 128 15.88 -7.89 -16.49
N LEU A 129 16.00 -6.90 -15.61
CA LEU A 129 17.27 -6.44 -15.04
C LEU A 129 17.54 -7.08 -13.69
N GLU A 130 16.51 -7.23 -12.87
CA GLU A 130 16.59 -7.85 -11.54
C GLU A 130 15.38 -8.74 -11.30
N ASP A 131 15.61 -9.80 -10.56
CA ASP A 131 14.57 -10.74 -10.17
C ASP A 131 14.93 -11.37 -8.83
N LYS A 132 14.28 -10.94 -7.75
CA LYS A 132 14.64 -11.34 -6.38
C LYS A 132 13.42 -11.81 -5.59
N LEU A 133 13.68 -12.64 -4.58
CA LEU A 133 12.76 -12.88 -3.46
C LEU A 133 13.39 -12.22 -2.24
N GLU A 134 12.69 -11.25 -1.67
CA GLU A 134 13.11 -10.53 -0.47
C GLU A 134 12.24 -10.92 0.72
N ALA A 135 12.87 -11.09 1.89
CA ALA A 135 12.19 -11.29 3.17
C ALA A 135 12.46 -10.10 4.09
N GLY A 136 11.41 -9.43 4.55
CA GLY A 136 11.48 -8.25 5.40
C GLY A 136 10.14 -7.52 5.50
N CYS A 137 10.07 -6.48 6.33
CA CYS A 137 8.84 -5.72 6.55
C CYS A 137 8.31 -5.02 5.29
N ALA A 138 9.22 -4.61 4.40
CA ALA A 138 8.92 -4.04 3.09
C ALA A 138 10.15 -4.23 2.18
N PRO A 139 9.96 -4.26 0.85
CA PRO A 139 11.05 -4.42 -0.10
C PRO A 139 12.09 -3.31 0.03
N LEU A 140 13.37 -3.65 -0.16
CA LEU A 140 14.46 -2.68 -0.05
C LEU A 140 14.33 -1.54 -1.08
N ALA A 141 13.88 -1.87 -2.30
CA ALA A 141 13.64 -0.88 -3.35
C ALA A 141 12.58 0.16 -2.95
N LEU A 142 11.57 -0.24 -2.17
CA LEU A 142 10.54 0.68 -1.68
C LEU A 142 11.12 1.63 -0.62
N TRP A 143 11.92 1.11 0.33
CA TRP A 143 12.62 1.95 1.32
C TRP A 143 13.52 2.99 0.66
N GLN A 144 14.30 2.57 -0.34
CA GLN A 144 15.19 3.44 -1.08
C GLN A 144 14.42 4.51 -1.85
N ALA A 145 13.38 4.14 -2.57
CA ALA A 145 12.58 5.10 -3.34
C ALA A 145 11.86 6.11 -2.44
N ALA A 146 11.25 5.66 -1.33
CA ALA A 146 10.53 6.52 -0.40
C ALA A 146 11.43 7.55 0.31
N THR A 147 12.73 7.30 0.35
CA THR A 147 13.73 8.17 0.99
C THR A 147 14.50 9.07 0.01
N GLN A 148 14.23 8.99 -1.30
CA GLN A 148 14.93 9.79 -2.30
C GLN A 148 14.32 11.19 -2.51
N ASN A 149 13.01 11.35 -2.28
CA ASN A 149 12.34 12.63 -2.51
C ASN A 149 12.87 13.74 -1.59
N LEU A 150 12.75 14.98 -2.06
CA LEU A 150 13.15 16.17 -1.33
C LEU A 150 12.14 16.50 -0.23
N LEU A 151 12.65 16.99 0.90
CA LEU A 151 11.81 17.60 1.93
C LEU A 151 11.22 18.92 1.39
N PRO A 152 9.94 19.21 1.66
CA PRO A 152 9.30 20.41 1.16
C PRO A 152 9.82 21.70 1.82
N THR A 153 9.91 22.78 1.04
CA THR A 153 10.25 24.14 1.48
C THR A 153 9.10 25.13 1.22
N ASP A 154 9.08 26.28 1.90
CA ASP A 154 8.02 27.31 1.74
C ASP A 154 7.94 27.90 0.33
N SER A 155 9.04 27.83 -0.44
CA SER A 155 9.07 28.25 -1.83
C SER A 155 8.25 27.36 -2.78
N LEU A 156 7.70 26.24 -2.29
CA LEU A 156 6.94 25.29 -3.09
C LEU A 156 5.46 25.63 -3.21
N LEU A 157 4.95 26.64 -2.50
CA LEU A 157 3.55 27.03 -2.63
C LEU A 157 3.28 27.50 -4.06
N PRO A 158 2.41 26.80 -4.83
CA PRO A 158 2.05 27.25 -6.17
C PRO A 158 1.26 28.56 -6.08
N PRO A 159 1.18 29.34 -7.18
CA PRO A 159 0.33 30.51 -7.20
C PRO A 159 -1.13 30.14 -6.90
N PRO A 160 -1.86 30.96 -6.12
CA PRO A 160 -3.28 30.76 -5.89
C PRO A 160 -4.06 30.62 -7.20
N ILE A 161 -5.09 29.79 -7.18
CA ILE A 161 -6.00 29.55 -8.31
C ILE A 161 -7.33 30.24 -7.98
N ASP A 162 -7.99 30.82 -8.98
CA ASP A 162 -9.33 31.36 -8.80
C ASP A 162 -10.30 30.27 -8.33
N GLY A 163 -11.13 30.59 -7.34
CA GLY A 163 -12.07 29.64 -6.75
C GLY A 163 -11.51 28.79 -5.60
N LEU A 164 -10.30 29.07 -5.12
CA LEU A 164 -9.78 28.47 -3.90
C LEU A 164 -10.70 28.74 -2.70
N MET A 165 -10.95 27.70 -1.91
CA MET A 165 -11.71 27.79 -0.66
C MET A 165 -10.82 27.39 0.52
N ASN A 166 -10.32 26.16 0.52
CA ASN A 166 -9.56 25.59 1.64
C ASN A 166 -8.15 25.12 1.27
N GLY A 167 -7.75 25.21 0.00
CA GLY A 167 -6.47 24.69 -0.49
C GLY A 167 -5.26 25.35 0.17
N LEU A 168 -5.31 26.66 0.45
CA LEU A 168 -4.23 27.38 1.12
C LEU A 168 -4.04 26.94 2.59
N PRO A 169 -5.08 26.93 3.45
CA PRO A 169 -4.96 26.36 4.81
C PRO A 169 -4.46 24.92 4.82
N LEU A 170 -4.98 24.05 3.94
CA LEU A 170 -4.58 22.65 3.86
C LEU A 170 -3.12 22.47 3.43
N ALA A 171 -2.65 23.30 2.50
CA ALA A 171 -1.24 23.33 2.13
C ALA A 171 -0.33 23.70 3.30
N HIS A 172 -0.70 24.70 4.09
CA HIS A 172 0.09 25.09 5.27
C HIS A 172 0.09 23.99 6.33
N GLU A 173 -1.04 23.34 6.58
CA GLU A 173 -1.13 22.20 7.49
C GLU A 173 -0.20 21.06 7.05
N LEU A 174 -0.30 20.65 5.79
CA LEU A 174 0.54 19.61 5.20
C LEU A 174 2.03 19.94 5.33
N LEU A 175 2.43 21.15 4.95
CA LEU A 175 3.82 21.58 5.03
C LEU A 175 4.33 21.67 6.47
N ALA A 176 3.49 22.09 7.42
CA ALA A 176 3.85 22.16 8.83
C ALA A 176 4.14 20.77 9.42
N HIS A 177 3.31 19.76 9.09
CA HIS A 177 3.51 18.39 9.56
C HIS A 177 4.76 17.74 8.96
N VAL A 178 5.00 17.89 7.67
CA VAL A 178 6.15 17.26 7.00
C VAL A 178 7.49 17.81 7.50
N ARG A 179 7.52 19.07 7.93
CA ARG A 179 8.73 19.73 8.44
C ARG A 179 9.11 19.34 9.86
N ASN A 180 8.17 18.79 10.62
CA ASN A 180 8.42 18.40 11.99
C ASN A 180 8.84 16.92 12.02
N PRO A 181 10.14 16.60 12.15
CA PRO A 181 10.60 15.21 12.18
C PRO A 181 10.08 14.43 13.39
N ASP A 182 9.68 15.12 14.45
CA ASP A 182 9.12 14.53 15.67
C ASP A 182 7.59 14.43 15.62
N ALA A 183 6.94 14.94 14.56
CA ALA A 183 5.50 14.80 14.41
C ALA A 183 5.13 13.34 14.18
N GLN A 184 4.09 12.90 14.88
CA GLN A 184 3.43 11.64 14.56
C GLN A 184 2.81 11.70 13.15
N PRO A 185 2.63 10.55 12.49
CA PRO A 185 1.92 10.48 11.22
C PRO A 185 0.58 11.24 11.30
N HIS A 186 0.38 12.16 10.37
CA HIS A 186 -0.80 13.00 10.29
C HIS A 186 -1.59 12.67 9.03
N SER A 187 -2.92 12.71 9.12
CA SER A 187 -3.81 12.35 8.02
C SER A 187 -4.84 13.45 7.82
N ILE A 188 -4.84 14.08 6.65
CA ILE A 188 -5.83 15.09 6.26
C ILE A 188 -6.95 14.39 5.46
N ASN A 189 -8.15 14.31 6.02
CA ASN A 189 -9.28 13.65 5.37
C ASN A 189 -10.00 14.56 4.37
N LEU A 190 -9.55 14.53 3.12
CA LEU A 190 -10.08 15.33 2.02
C LEU A 190 -11.55 15.02 1.70
N THR A 191 -12.04 13.82 2.01
CA THR A 191 -13.44 13.43 1.75
C THR A 191 -14.43 14.11 2.69
N GLN A 192 -13.99 14.45 3.90
CA GLN A 192 -14.83 15.08 4.94
C GLN A 192 -14.76 16.61 4.92
N LEU A 193 -13.92 17.18 4.06
CA LEU A 193 -13.72 18.62 3.96
C LEU A 193 -14.47 19.17 2.75
N PRO A 194 -15.01 20.40 2.84
CA PRO A 194 -15.54 21.09 1.68
C PRO A 194 -14.37 21.53 0.80
N ILE A 195 -14.03 20.74 -0.21
CA ILE A 195 -12.92 21.04 -1.13
C ILE A 195 -13.45 21.28 -2.54
N SER A 196 -13.07 22.42 -3.12
CA SER A 196 -13.38 22.78 -4.50
C SER A 196 -12.46 22.06 -5.49
N GLU A 197 -12.81 22.09 -6.78
CA GLU A 197 -11.89 21.62 -7.83
C GLU A 197 -10.59 22.45 -7.87
N ALA A 198 -10.68 23.76 -7.59
CA ALA A 198 -9.52 24.64 -7.48
C ALA A 198 -8.60 24.21 -6.33
N ASP A 199 -9.16 23.80 -5.18
CA ASP A 199 -8.37 23.28 -4.04
C ASP A 199 -7.66 21.97 -4.42
N ARG A 200 -8.36 21.05 -5.09
CA ARG A 200 -7.77 19.77 -5.56
C ARG A 200 -6.62 20.01 -6.53
N LEU A 201 -6.80 20.90 -7.50
CA LEU A 201 -5.76 21.26 -8.47
C LEU A 201 -4.57 21.94 -7.79
N PHE A 202 -4.83 22.84 -6.83
CA PHE A 202 -3.79 23.52 -6.07
C PHE A 202 -2.96 22.55 -5.24
N LEU A 203 -3.60 21.65 -4.48
CA LEU A 203 -2.92 20.61 -3.69
C LEU A 203 -2.15 19.63 -4.59
N SER A 204 -2.72 19.25 -5.74
CA SER A 204 -2.02 18.41 -6.72
C SER A 204 -0.76 19.08 -7.27
N ARG A 205 -0.81 20.38 -7.58
CA ARG A 205 0.37 21.16 -8.01
C ARG A 205 1.42 21.29 -6.92
N LEU A 206 1.00 21.48 -5.68
CA LEU A 206 1.91 21.55 -4.52
C LEU A 206 2.62 20.22 -4.30
N CYS A 207 1.86 19.12 -4.29
CA CYS A 207 2.39 17.79 -3.99
C CYS A 207 3.25 17.25 -5.15
N GLY A 208 2.86 17.55 -6.40
CA GLY A 208 3.52 17.03 -7.59
C GLY A 208 3.38 15.51 -7.76
N PRO A 209 3.83 14.97 -8.90
CA PRO A 209 3.81 13.54 -9.14
C PRO A 209 4.88 12.84 -8.30
N GLY A 210 4.53 11.72 -7.67
CA GLY A 210 5.52 10.77 -7.15
C GLY A 210 5.70 9.58 -8.09
N ASN A 211 6.71 8.78 -7.80
CA ASN A 211 7.12 7.65 -8.63
C ASN A 211 6.75 6.28 -8.04
N ILE A 212 6.11 6.25 -6.87
CA ILE A 212 5.71 5.02 -6.17
C ILE A 212 4.19 4.93 -6.16
N GLN A 213 3.67 3.77 -6.53
CA GLN A 213 2.27 3.40 -6.32
C GLN A 213 2.22 2.07 -5.58
N ILE A 214 1.61 2.06 -4.40
CA ILE A 214 1.27 0.85 -3.66
C ILE A 214 -0.22 0.61 -3.86
N ARG A 215 -0.59 -0.62 -4.22
CA ARG A 215 -1.97 -1.06 -4.33
C ARG A 215 -2.20 -2.18 -3.31
N THR A 216 -3.26 -2.03 -2.53
CA THR A 216 -3.75 -3.08 -1.63
C THR A 216 -5.15 -3.51 -2.03
N ILE A 217 -5.43 -4.81 -1.90
CA ILE A 217 -6.73 -5.42 -2.18
C ILE A 217 -7.31 -6.10 -0.94
N GLY A 218 -8.63 -6.32 -0.95
CA GLY A 218 -9.38 -6.91 0.14
C GLY A 218 -10.85 -6.52 0.02
N TYR A 219 -11.40 -5.82 1.03
CA TYR A 219 -12.78 -5.33 1.00
C TYR A 219 -13.05 -4.24 -0.08
N GLY A 220 -11.98 -3.73 -0.69
CA GLY A 220 -11.97 -2.78 -1.80
C GLY A 220 -10.55 -2.65 -2.33
N GLU A 221 -10.32 -1.69 -3.22
CA GLU A 221 -8.97 -1.35 -3.68
C GLU A 221 -8.51 -0.08 -2.99
N SER A 222 -7.31 -0.10 -2.42
CA SER A 222 -6.66 1.12 -1.95
C SER A 222 -5.39 1.39 -2.75
N TYR A 223 -5.20 2.65 -3.09
CA TYR A 223 -4.02 3.16 -3.77
C TYR A 223 -3.32 4.13 -2.82
N ILE A 224 -2.06 3.86 -2.51
CA ILE A 224 -1.18 4.74 -1.74
C ILE A 224 -0.09 5.20 -2.69
N ASN A 225 -0.22 6.43 -3.19
CA ASN A 225 0.73 6.99 -4.14
C ASN A 225 1.68 7.92 -3.41
N ALA A 226 2.98 7.80 -3.66
CA ALA A 226 3.90 8.84 -3.27
C ALA A 226 3.56 10.11 -4.05
N THR A 227 3.81 11.26 -3.42
CA THR A 227 3.83 12.54 -4.13
C THR A 227 5.27 12.92 -4.47
N GLY A 228 5.48 14.06 -5.12
CA GLY A 228 6.80 14.63 -5.32
C GLY A 228 7.46 15.13 -4.02
N LEU A 229 6.68 15.26 -2.93
CA LEU A 229 7.18 15.66 -1.62
C LEU A 229 7.48 14.43 -0.78
N ARG A 230 8.65 14.44 -0.11
CA ARG A 230 9.01 13.38 0.83
C ARG A 230 8.02 13.35 2.01
N HIS A 231 7.66 12.14 2.44
CA HIS A 231 6.73 11.85 3.54
C HIS A 231 5.26 12.23 3.29
N VAL A 232 4.91 12.75 2.11
CA VAL A 232 3.52 13.04 1.74
C VAL A 232 3.04 11.96 0.78
N TRP A 233 1.94 11.30 1.16
CA TRP A 233 1.35 10.20 0.42
C TRP A 233 -0.12 10.50 0.15
N HIS A 234 -0.56 10.22 -1.06
CA HIS A 234 -1.97 10.34 -1.42
C HIS A 234 -2.64 8.97 -1.36
N LEU A 235 -3.54 8.82 -0.40
CA LEU A 235 -4.33 7.62 -0.21
C LEU A 235 -5.70 7.78 -0.86
N ARG A 236 -6.10 6.81 -1.67
CA ARG A 236 -7.46 6.69 -2.22
C ARG A 236 -7.97 5.27 -2.02
N CYS A 237 -9.12 5.13 -1.38
CA CYS A 237 -9.84 3.87 -1.28
C CYS A 237 -11.09 3.91 -2.16
N THR A 238 -11.33 2.83 -2.89
CA THR A 238 -12.55 2.65 -3.69
C THR A 238 -13.31 1.41 -3.25
N ASP A 239 -14.63 1.47 -3.39
CA ASP A 239 -15.48 0.29 -3.21
C ASP A 239 -15.31 -0.71 -4.37
N THR A 240 -16.05 -1.81 -4.30
CA THR A 240 -16.04 -2.87 -5.33
C THR A 240 -16.60 -2.41 -6.69
N LEU A 241 -17.35 -1.30 -6.72
CA LEU A 241 -17.87 -0.66 -7.94
C LEU A 241 -16.96 0.48 -8.43
N LYS A 242 -15.76 0.64 -7.83
CA LYS A 242 -14.78 1.70 -8.09
C LYS A 242 -15.26 3.10 -7.71
N GLY A 243 -16.31 3.22 -6.89
CA GLY A 243 -16.75 4.46 -6.29
C GLY A 243 -15.75 4.95 -5.23
N PRO A 244 -15.46 6.26 -5.13
CA PRO A 244 -14.55 6.79 -4.13
C PRO A 244 -15.15 6.66 -2.73
N LEU A 245 -14.48 5.93 -1.83
CA LEU A 245 -14.87 5.80 -0.43
C LEU A 245 -14.12 6.78 0.47
N LEU A 246 -12.83 6.95 0.20
CA LEU A 246 -11.94 7.75 1.02
C LEU A 246 -10.81 8.33 0.19
N GLU A 247 -10.46 9.57 0.48
CA GLU A 247 -9.32 10.27 -0.06
C GLU A 247 -8.61 11.04 1.06
N LYS A 248 -7.30 10.83 1.20
CA LYS A 248 -6.46 11.43 2.24
C LYS A 248 -5.09 11.83 1.72
N LEU A 249 -4.48 12.82 2.39
CA LEU A 249 -3.07 13.18 2.31
C LEU A 249 -2.38 12.94 3.65
#